data_AF-A0A5X0V607-F1
#
_entry.id   AF-A0A5X0V607-F1
#
_cell.length_a   1.000
_cell.length_b   1.000
_cell.length_c   1.000
_cell.angle_alpha   90.00
_cell.angle_beta   90.00
_cell.angle_gamma   90.00
#
_symmetry.space_group_name_H-M   'P 1'
#
loop_
_entity.id
_entity.type
_entity.pdbx_description
1 polymer ?
#
loop_
_entity_poly.entity_id
_entity_poly.type
_entity_poly.pdbx_seq_one_letter_code
_entity_poly.pdbx_strand_id
1 'polypeptide(L)'
;MFVYASGGNGGSAGGDCANTSRLQGYVAGALISTNASNNPSYGKTAFISFAVPAGATYQITSYPAQNYSCGSGVFSVFGYQT
;
A
#
# COMPACT_ATOMS: atom_id res chain seq x y z
N MET A 1 -15.45 7.84 7.82
CA MET A 1 -15.22 6.59 7.06
C MET A 1 -13.87 6.03 7.46
N PHE A 2 -13.73 4.72 7.59
CA PHE A 2 -12.44 4.05 7.72
C PHE A 2 -12.07 3.40 6.40
N VAL A 3 -10.80 3.51 6.05
CA VAL A 3 -10.22 2.88 4.87
C VAL A 3 -9.23 1.85 5.35
N TYR A 4 -9.36 0.63 4.85
CA TYR A 4 -8.38 -0.43 4.99
C TYR A 4 -7.88 -0.79 3.60
N ALA A 5 -6.55 -0.82 3.41
CA ALA A 5 -5.95 -1.26 2.17
C ALA A 5 -4.88 -2.30 2.44
N SER A 6 -4.82 -3.33 1.60
CA SER A 6 -3.79 -4.36 1.63
C SER A 6 -3.25 -4.61 0.23
N GLY A 7 -1.95 -4.84 0.10
CA GLY A 7 -1.33 -4.91 -1.22
C GLY A 7 0.17 -5.13 -1.17
N GLY A 8 0.75 -5.43 -2.32
CA GLY A 8 2.15 -5.75 -2.48
C GLY A 8 2.54 -5.82 -3.95
N ASN A 9 3.63 -6.51 -4.27
CA ASN A 9 3.99 -6.75 -5.66
C ASN A 9 2.93 -7.60 -6.39
N GLY A 10 2.62 -7.25 -7.63
CA GLY A 10 1.69 -7.96 -8.52
C GLY A 10 2.15 -9.34 -8.97
N GLY A 11 3.21 -9.89 -8.38
CA GLY A 11 3.65 -11.28 -8.57
C GLY A 11 4.44 -11.56 -9.85
N SER A 12 4.68 -10.57 -10.70
CA SER A 12 5.45 -10.75 -11.96
C SER A 12 6.96 -10.52 -11.81
N ALA A 13 7.40 -9.97 -10.67
CA ALA A 13 8.80 -9.61 -10.47
C ALA A 13 9.54 -10.72 -9.71
N GLY A 14 10.74 -11.08 -10.16
CA GLY A 14 11.63 -12.04 -9.47
C GLY A 14 12.71 -11.36 -8.62
N GLY A 15 13.51 -12.16 -7.91
CA GLY A 15 14.67 -11.68 -7.15
C GLY A 15 14.30 -10.70 -6.03
N ASP A 16 15.02 -9.59 -5.93
CA ASP A 16 14.82 -8.54 -4.91
C ASP A 16 13.43 -7.89 -4.95
N CYS A 17 12.67 -8.11 -6.03
CA CYS A 17 11.34 -7.57 -6.21
C CYS A 17 10.23 -8.52 -5.76
N ALA A 18 10.52 -9.82 -5.63
CA ALA A 18 9.51 -10.88 -5.55
C ALA A 18 8.44 -10.64 -4.49
N ASN A 19 8.86 -10.20 -3.30
CA ASN A 19 7.98 -10.08 -2.14
C ASN A 19 8.01 -8.70 -1.47
N THR A 20 8.57 -7.70 -2.14
CA THR A 20 8.54 -6.33 -1.61
C THR A 20 7.14 -5.74 -1.66
N SER A 21 6.83 -4.88 -0.70
CA SER A 21 5.56 -4.16 -0.63
C SER A 21 5.76 -2.78 -0.05
N ARG A 22 4.89 -1.85 -0.46
CA ARG A 22 4.79 -0.54 0.14
C ARG A 22 3.45 0.07 -0.17
N LEU A 23 2.76 0.49 0.88
CA LEU A 23 1.51 1.22 0.82
C LEU A 23 1.67 2.56 1.52
N GLN A 24 1.05 3.57 0.94
CA GLN A 24 0.89 4.89 1.53
C GLN A 24 -0.55 5.34 1.41
N GLY A 25 -1.09 5.85 2.52
CA GLY A 25 -2.42 6.43 2.61
C GLY A 25 -2.30 7.92 2.91
N TYR A 26 -2.91 8.72 2.05
CA TYR A 26 -3.01 10.17 2.20
C TYR A 26 -4.45 10.58 2.47
N VAL A 27 -4.64 11.59 3.31
CA VAL A 27 -5.94 12.23 3.54
C VAL A 27 -5.74 13.73 3.43
N ALA A 28 -6.54 14.40 2.60
CA ALA A 28 -6.40 15.82 2.30
C ALA A 28 -4.95 16.22 1.88
N GLY A 29 -4.25 15.33 1.19
CA GLY A 29 -2.86 15.52 0.74
C GLY A 29 -1.78 15.23 1.80
N ALA A 30 -2.13 15.02 3.07
CA ALA A 30 -1.17 14.65 4.11
C ALA A 30 -0.97 13.14 4.18
N LEU A 31 0.28 12.68 4.35
CA LEU A 31 0.57 11.26 4.57
C LEU A 31 0.11 10.87 5.99
N ILE A 32 -0.88 9.98 6.08
CA ILE A 32 -1.47 9.55 7.35
C ILE A 32 -0.99 8.16 7.76
N SER A 33 -0.76 7.27 6.79
CA SER A 33 -0.37 5.89 7.07
C SER A 33 0.61 5.38 6.04
N THR A 34 1.62 4.65 6.47
CA THR A 34 2.54 3.95 5.57
C THR A 34 2.98 2.63 6.17
N ASN A 35 3.13 1.63 5.30
CA ASN A 35 3.68 0.34 5.66
C ASN A 35 4.49 -0.17 4.48
N ALA A 36 5.72 -0.60 4.72
CA ALA A 36 6.65 -1.05 3.69
C ALA A 36 7.49 -2.22 4.16
N SER A 37 7.77 -3.16 3.27
CA SER A 37 8.72 -4.24 3.46
C SER A 37 9.57 -4.40 2.20
N ASN A 38 10.89 -4.37 2.38
CA ASN A 38 11.88 -4.62 1.32
C ASN A 38 12.41 -6.06 1.36
N ASN A 39 11.77 -6.96 2.10
CA ASN A 39 12.25 -8.33 2.27
C ASN A 39 11.77 -9.20 1.09
N PRO A 40 12.67 -9.73 0.24
CA PRO A 40 12.30 -10.53 -0.92
C PRO A 40 12.00 -12.00 -0.58
N SER A 41 12.22 -12.46 0.66
CA SER A 41 12.22 -13.88 0.97
C SER A 41 10.84 -14.54 1.00
N TYR A 42 9.74 -13.85 1.34
CA TYR A 42 8.38 -14.46 1.32
C TYR A 42 7.25 -13.43 1.24
N GLY A 43 6.14 -13.76 0.55
CA GLY A 43 4.96 -12.95 0.20
C GLY A 43 4.45 -11.93 1.20
N LYS A 44 5.16 -10.82 1.38
CA LYS A 44 4.77 -9.73 2.28
C LYS A 44 3.77 -8.83 1.57
N THR A 45 2.50 -9.05 1.86
CA THR A 45 1.45 -8.06 1.68
C THR A 45 1.58 -7.01 2.80
N ALA A 46 1.69 -5.73 2.44
CA ALA A 46 1.57 -4.62 3.39
C ALA A 46 0.09 -4.30 3.61
N PHE A 47 -0.23 -3.72 4.77
CA PHE A 47 -1.56 -3.20 5.04
C PHE A 47 -1.47 -1.83 5.72
N ILE A 48 -2.45 -0.98 5.44
CA ILE A 48 -2.66 0.31 6.09
C ILE A 48 -4.13 0.45 6.46
N SER A 49 -4.41 1.12 7.58
CA SER A 49 -5.74 1.61 7.89
C SER A 49 -5.68 3.03 8.41
N PHE A 50 -6.68 3.84 8.06
CA PHE A 50 -6.77 5.23 8.48
C PHE A 50 -8.20 5.74 8.42
N ALA A 51 -8.49 6.74 9.24
CA ALA A 51 -9.77 7.46 9.22
C ALA A 51 -9.76 8.56 8.16
N VAL A 52 -10.88 8.72 7.47
CA VAL A 52 -11.14 9.82 6.52
C VAL A 52 -12.24 10.70 7.11
N PRO A 53 -11.93 11.96 7.47
CA PRO A 53 -12.92 12.95 7.89
C PRO A 53 -13.98 13.20 6.82
N ALA A 54 -15.17 13.62 7.22
CA ALA A 54 -16.23 13.96 6.29
C ALA A 54 -15.79 15.09 5.35
N GLY A 55 -16.02 14.92 4.04
CA GLY A 55 -15.64 15.89 3.02
C GLY A 55 -14.16 15.88 2.62
N ALA A 56 -13.30 15.08 3.27
CA ALA A 56 -11.91 14.94 2.87
C ALA A 56 -11.74 13.91 1.74
N THR A 57 -10.80 14.17 0.84
CA THR A 57 -10.35 13.19 -0.15
C THR A 57 -9.25 12.30 0.45
N TYR A 58 -9.15 11.08 -0.05
CA TYR A 58 -8.05 10.19 0.29
C TYR A 58 -7.42 9.61 -0.97
N GLN A 59 -6.14 9.24 -0.86
CA GLN A 59 -5.40 8.58 -1.91
C GLN A 59 -4.63 7.41 -1.30
N ILE A 60 -4.62 6.28 -2.00
CA ILE A 60 -3.76 5.14 -1.68
C ILE A 60 -2.78 4.96 -2.82
N THR A 61 -1.51 4.74 -2.50
CA THR A 61 -0.48 4.48 -3.49
C THR A 61 0.26 3.20 -3.10
N SER A 62 0.36 2.27 -4.05
CA SER A 62 1.12 1.03 -3.94
C SER A 62 2.30 1.04 -4.89
N TYR A 63 3.51 0.92 -4.36
CA TYR A 63 4.75 0.90 -5.14
C TYR A 63 5.80 -0.02 -4.48
N PRO A 64 5.74 -1.33 -4.77
CA PRO A 64 6.62 -2.31 -4.19
C PRO A 64 8.04 -2.05 -4.69
N ALA A 65 8.96 -1.83 -3.75
CA ALA A 65 10.35 -1.38 -3.92
C ALA A 65 10.55 0.12 -4.23
N GLN A 66 11.01 0.85 -3.21
CA GLN A 66 11.46 2.23 -3.38
C GLN A 66 12.79 2.33 -4.16
N ASN A 67 13.58 1.25 -4.21
CA ASN A 67 14.96 1.26 -4.71
C ASN A 67 15.16 0.49 -6.03
N TYR A 68 14.12 -0.22 -6.51
CA TYR A 68 14.20 -1.07 -7.69
C TYR A 68 12.92 -0.92 -8.51
N SER A 69 13.03 -0.90 -9.84
CA SER A 69 11.87 -0.87 -10.73
C SER A 69 11.20 -2.25 -10.78
N CYS A 70 10.49 -2.60 -9.71
CA CYS A 70 9.86 -3.90 -9.50
C CYS A 70 8.48 -4.06 -10.15
N GLY A 71 8.11 -3.11 -11.02
CA GLY A 71 6.80 -3.06 -11.66
C GLY A 71 5.72 -2.43 -10.78
N SER A 72 4.47 -2.53 -11.25
CA SER A 72 3.32 -1.95 -10.57
C SER A 72 2.90 -2.78 -9.35
N GLY A 73 2.60 -2.11 -8.25
CA GLY A 73 1.95 -2.74 -7.11
C GLY A 73 0.48 -3.03 -7.38
N VAL A 74 -0.03 -4.05 -6.71
CA VAL A 74 -1.46 -4.33 -6.63
C VAL A 74 -1.93 -4.07 -5.20
N PHE A 75 -3.15 -3.60 -5.05
CA PHE A 75 -3.76 -3.40 -3.74
C PHE A 75 -5.27 -3.54 -3.83
N SER A 76 -5.85 -4.01 -2.73
CA SER A 76 -7.28 -4.08 -2.49
C SER A 76 -7.64 -3.05 -1.44
N VAL A 77 -8.81 -2.41 -1.60
CA VAL A 77 -9.31 -1.38 -0.69
C VAL A 77 -10.70 -1.75 -0.20
N PHE A 78 -10.91 -1.60 1.11
CA PHE A 78 -12.19 -1.75 1.76
C PHE A 78 -12.48 -0.46 2.53
N GLY A 79 -13.57 0.21 2.16
CA GLY A 79 -14.10 1.37 2.89
C GLY A 79 -15.32 0.95 3.71
N TYR A 80 -15.36 1.30 5.00
CA TYR A 80 -16.52 1.06 5.84
C TYR A 80 -16.86 2.30 6.70
N GLN A 81 -18.16 2.47 6.95
CA GLN A 81 -18.70 3.38 7.96
C GLN A 81 -19.29 2.52 9.07
N THR A 82 -18.81 2.75 10.29
CA THR A 82 -19.49 2.32 11.52
C THR A 82 -20.57 3.33 11.87
#